data_AF-A0A381N8K4-F1
#
_entry.id   AF-A0A381N8K4-F1
#
_cell.length_a   1.000
_cell.length_b   1.000
_cell.length_c   1.000
_cell.angle_alpha   90.00
_cell.angle_beta   90.00
_cell.angle_gamma   90.00
#
_symmetry.space_group_name_H-M   'P 1'
#
loop_
_entity.id
_entity.type
_entity.pdbx_description
1 polymer ?
#
loop_
_entity_poly.entity_id
_entity_poly.type
_entity_poly.pdbx_seq_one_letter_code
_entity_poly.pdbx_strand_id
1 'polypeptide(L)'
;YFAEICKRQFDQLYKEGAESGRVMCIALHPFLIGQPHRIKYLDDILSYIMSHDGVWQTTADEIAEYYIANYYDQAVVHADQFKA
;
A
#
# COMPACT_ATOMS: atom_id res chain seq x y z
N TYR A 1 5.17 -16.55 -10.26
CA TYR A 1 6.22 -15.51 -10.17
C TYR A 1 5.65 -14.15 -9.77
N PHE A 2 4.76 -13.52 -10.56
CA PHE A 2 4.17 -12.21 -10.18
C PHE A 2 3.45 -12.24 -8.82
N ALA A 3 2.51 -13.17 -8.63
CA ALA A 3 1.79 -13.32 -7.37
C ALA A 3 2.73 -13.54 -6.17
N GLU A 4 3.70 -14.46 -6.29
CA GLU A 4 4.72 -14.71 -5.27
C GLU A 4 5.53 -13.46 -4.90
N ILE A 5 5.91 -12.63 -5.87
CA ILE A 5 6.63 -11.38 -5.57
C ILE A 5 5.75 -10.41 -4.79
N CYS A 6 4.48 -10.23 -5.22
CA CYS A 6 3.56 -9.36 -4.51
C CYS A 6 3.30 -9.85 -3.08
N LYS A 7 3.14 -11.16 -2.87
CA LYS A 7 2.99 -11.75 -1.53
C LYS A 7 4.22 -11.52 -0.66
N ARG A 8 5.43 -11.75 -1.20
CA ARG A 8 6.68 -11.47 -0.47
C ARG A 8 6.88 -9.98 -0.15
N GLN A 9 6.48 -9.09 -1.06
CA GLN A 9 6.47 -7.65 -0.80
C GLN A 9 5.50 -7.31 0.33
N PHE A 10 4.29 -7.88 0.30
CA PHE A 10 3.31 -7.73 1.37
C PHE A 10 3.87 -8.22 2.71
N ASP A 11 4.42 -9.43 2.78
CA ASP A 11 4.95 -10.02 4.03
C ASP A 11 6.00 -9.12 4.69
N GLN A 12 6.88 -8.54 3.88
CA GLN A 12 7.90 -7.62 4.37
C GLN A 12 7.29 -6.33 4.91
N LEU A 13 6.37 -5.71 4.16
CA LEU A 13 5.69 -4.48 4.58
C LEU A 13 4.78 -4.70 5.80
N TYR A 14 4.13 -5.87 5.88
CA TYR A 14 3.26 -6.25 6.99
C TYR A 14 4.07 -6.45 8.27
N LYS A 15 5.24 -7.09 8.17
CA LYS A 15 6.18 -7.21 9.28
C LYS A 15 6.66 -5.84 9.78
N GLU A 16 7.03 -4.95 8.87
CA GLU A 16 7.44 -3.57 9.23
C GLU A 16 6.28 -2.72 9.76
N GLY A 17 5.06 -3.05 9.33
CA GLY A 17 3.80 -2.43 9.75
C GLY A 17 3.53 -2.53 11.25
N ALA A 18 4.16 -3.47 11.95
CA ALA A 18 4.04 -3.61 13.40
C ALA A 18 4.58 -2.40 14.19
N GLU A 19 5.57 -1.68 13.63
CA GLU A 19 6.15 -0.49 14.25
C GLU A 19 5.58 0.80 13.66
N SER A 20 5.36 0.83 12.35
CA SER A 20 4.90 2.01 11.62
C SER A 20 4.18 1.58 10.35
N GLY A 21 2.99 2.14 10.12
CA GLY A 21 2.19 1.84 8.94
C GLY A 21 3.00 1.93 7.63
N ARG A 22 2.68 1.04 6.69
CA ARG A 22 3.32 0.97 5.36
C ARG A 22 2.26 1.04 4.28
N VAL A 23 2.62 1.65 3.14
CA VAL A 23 1.76 1.72 1.96
C VAL A 23 2.32 0.76 0.91
N MET A 24 1.48 -0.16 0.43
CA MET A 24 1.82 -1.06 -0.67
C MET A 24 1.09 -0.62 -1.93
N CYS A 25 1.85 -0.31 -2.98
CA CYS A 25 1.29 -0.03 -4.31
C CYS A 25 1.44 -1.25 -5.22
N ILE A 26 0.37 -1.61 -5.93
CA ILE A 26 0.36 -2.62 -7.00
C ILE A 26 -0.07 -1.93 -8.29
N ALA A 27 0.89 -1.66 -9.19
CA ALA A 27 0.58 -1.03 -10.47
C ALA A 27 -0.11 -2.02 -11.42
N LEU A 28 -1.36 -1.72 -11.79
CA LEU A 28 -2.17 -2.56 -12.67
C LEU A 28 -2.45 -1.87 -14.00
N HIS A 29 -2.34 -2.63 -15.09
CA HIS A 29 -2.76 -2.20 -16.42
C HIS A 29 -3.78 -3.20 -16.96
N PRO A 30 -5.04 -2.81 -17.25
CA PRO A 30 -6.09 -3.74 -17.67
C PRO A 30 -5.71 -4.59 -18.89
N PHE A 31 -5.02 -3.98 -19.86
CA PHE A 31 -4.52 -4.69 -21.05
C PHE A 31 -3.63 -5.89 -20.71
N LEU A 32 -2.83 -5.81 -19.64
CA LEU A 32 -1.90 -6.86 -19.23
C LEU A 32 -2.53 -7.81 -18.21
N ILE A 33 -3.00 -7.30 -17.06
CA ILE A 33 -3.47 -8.15 -15.97
C ILE A 33 -4.83 -8.80 -16.26
N GLY A 34 -5.64 -8.15 -17.11
CA GLY A 34 -6.95 -8.66 -17.53
C GLY A 34 -6.89 -9.82 -18.52
N GLN A 35 -5.71 -10.18 -19.04
CA GLN A 35 -5.57 -11.32 -19.94
C GLN A 35 -6.00 -12.62 -19.25
N PRO A 36 -6.68 -13.56 -19.96
CA PRO A 36 -7.21 -14.79 -19.35
C PRO A 36 -6.15 -15.63 -18.60
N HIS A 37 -4.90 -15.61 -19.06
CA HIS A 37 -3.81 -16.35 -18.42
C HIS A 37 -3.20 -15.64 -17.20
N ARG A 38 -3.62 -14.39 -16.91
CA ARG A 38 -3.07 -13.53 -15.84
C ARG A 38 -4.08 -13.14 -14.76
N ILE A 39 -5.36 -12.99 -15.10
CA ILE A 39 -6.36 -12.43 -14.18
C ILE A 39 -6.46 -13.17 -12.84
N LYS A 40 -6.33 -14.50 -12.86
CA LYS A 40 -6.32 -15.34 -11.65
C LYS A 40 -5.24 -14.96 -10.63
N TYR A 41 -4.13 -14.39 -11.08
CA TYR A 41 -3.06 -13.98 -10.17
C TYR A 41 -3.41 -12.70 -9.42
N LEU A 42 -4.20 -11.81 -10.00
CA LEU A 42 -4.68 -10.63 -9.28
C LEU A 42 -5.62 -11.06 -8.14
N ASP A 43 -6.53 -11.99 -8.42
CA ASP A 43 -7.43 -12.58 -7.42
C ASP A 43 -6.66 -13.26 -6.28
N ASP A 44 -5.65 -14.08 -6.61
CA ASP A 44 -4.77 -14.74 -5.64
C ASP A 44 -3.97 -13.74 -4.77
N ILE A 45 -3.47 -12.65 -5.37
CA ILE A 45 -2.77 -11.59 -4.62
C ILE A 45 -3.72 -10.88 -3.67
N LEU A 46 -4.86 -10.40 -4.16
CA LEU A 46 -5.82 -9.64 -3.35
C LEU A 46 -6.41 -10.51 -2.24
N SER A 47 -6.78 -11.76 -2.53
CA SER A 47 -7.29 -12.69 -1.52
C SER A 47 -6.29 -12.94 -0.41
N TYR A 48 -5.00 -13.11 -0.74
CA TYR A 48 -3.95 -13.28 0.27
C TYR A 48 -3.75 -12.03 1.13
N ILE A 49 -3.64 -10.86 0.52
CA ILE A 49 -3.44 -9.60 1.27
C ILE A 49 -4.64 -9.35 2.19
N MET A 50 -5.86 -9.50 1.69
CA MET A 50 -7.09 -9.24 2.44
C MET A 50 -7.41 -10.31 3.50
N SER A 51 -6.71 -11.44 3.53
CA SER A 51 -6.88 -12.44 4.60
C SER A 51 -6.14 -12.10 5.89
N HIS A 52 -5.36 -11.01 5.91
CA HIS A 52 -4.60 -10.57 7.08
C HIS A 52 -5.33 -9.41 7.78
N ASP A 53 -5.35 -9.44 9.11
CA ASP A 53 -5.91 -8.37 9.93
C ASP A 53 -5.07 -7.07 9.81
N GLY A 54 -5.67 -5.92 10.11
CA GLY A 54 -4.95 -4.64 10.12
C GLY A 54 -4.57 -4.11 8.73
N VAL A 55 -5.03 -4.74 7.64
CA VAL A 55 -4.90 -4.19 6.29
C VAL A 55 -6.00 -3.17 6.03
N TRP A 56 -5.59 -1.94 5.72
CA TRP A 56 -6.50 -0.88 5.34
C TRP A 56 -6.73 -0.87 3.82
N GLN A 57 -7.92 -1.27 3.39
CA GLN A 57 -8.37 -1.08 2.02
C GLN A 57 -8.73 0.40 1.84
N THR A 58 -7.96 1.11 1.03
CA THR A 58 -8.01 2.57 0.94
C THR A 58 -7.63 3.08 -0.44
N THR A 59 -7.96 4.33 -0.70
CA THR A 59 -7.56 5.10 -1.87
C THR A 59 -6.44 6.09 -1.53
N ALA A 60 -5.78 6.63 -2.56
CA ALA A 60 -4.76 7.66 -2.35
C ALA A 60 -5.34 8.94 -1.69
N ASP A 61 -6.61 9.27 -2.00
CA ASP A 61 -7.30 10.42 -1.43
C ASP A 61 -7.55 10.22 0.06
N GLU A 62 -8.06 9.06 0.47
CA GLU A 62 -8.27 8.71 1.88
C GLU A 62 -6.96 8.68 2.68
N ILE A 63 -5.86 8.20 2.07
CA ILE A 63 -4.52 8.29 2.68
C ILE A 63 -4.12 9.77 2.88
N ALA A 64 -4.32 10.61 1.87
CA ALA A 64 -3.98 12.03 1.95
C ALA A 64 -4.81 12.75 3.02
N GLU A 65 -6.11 12.48 3.09
CA GLU A 65 -7.01 13.00 4.11
C GLU A 65 -6.58 12.58 5.51
N TYR A 66 -6.26 11.29 5.71
CA TYR A 66 -5.75 10.79 6.98
C TYR A 66 -4.44 11.48 7.38
N TYR A 67 -3.52 11.68 6.43
CA TYR A 67 -2.26 12.37 6.68
C TYR A 67 -2.47 13.85 7.07
N ILE A 68 -3.33 14.56 6.34
CA ILE A 68 -3.70 15.95 6.63
C ILE A 68 -4.28 16.09 8.02
N ALA A 69 -5.19 15.19 8.40
CA ALA A 69 -5.87 15.25 9.69
C ALA A 69 -4.97 14.93 10.90
N ASN A 70 -3.90 14.12 10.72
CA ASN A 70 -3.16 13.56 11.86
C ASN A 70 -1.68 13.99 11.93
N TYR A 71 -1.03 14.29 10.80
CA TYR A 71 0.43 14.43 10.74
C TYR A 71 0.92 15.67 9.98
N TYR A 72 0.08 16.32 9.19
CA TYR A 72 0.49 17.42 8.33
C TYR A 72 1.11 18.60 9.09
N ASP A 73 0.49 19.06 10.17
CA ASP A 73 1.01 20.19 10.96
C ASP A 73 2.40 19.90 11.53
N GLN A 74 2.63 18.67 12.00
CA GLN A 74 3.94 18.24 12.50
C GLN A 74 5.00 18.27 11.40
N ALA A 75 4.64 17.82 10.19
CA ALA A 75 5.52 17.84 9.03
C ALA A 75 5.84 19.28 8.58
N VAL A 76 4.88 20.19 8.61
CA VAL A 76 5.10 21.62 8.32
C VAL A 76 6.07 22.23 9.32
N VAL A 77 5.86 22.02 10.62
CA VAL A 77 6.76 22.51 11.67
C VAL A 77 8.18 21.96 11.50
N HIS A 78 8.33 20.68 11.17
CA HIS A 78 9.64 20.09 10.92
C HIS A 78 10.31 20.72 9.68
N ALA A 79 9.56 20.94 8.60
CA ALA A 79 10.08 21.54 7.38
C ALA A 79 10.55 22.99 7.59
N ASP A 80 9.87 23.76 8.44
CA ASP A 80 10.24 25.14 8.76
C ASP A 80 11.61 25.25 9.43
N GLN A 81 12.09 24.21 10.11
CA GLN A 81 13.44 24.16 10.70
C GLN A 81 14.57 24.23 9.66
N PHE A 82 14.24 23.95 8.40
CA PHE A 82 15.19 23.96 7.28
C PHE A 82 14.97 25.12 6.31
N LYS A 83 14.01 26.02 6.59
CA LYS A 83 13.85 27.26 5.84
C LYS A 83 14.93 28.25 6.31
N ALA A 84 15.83 28.58 5.40
CA ALA A 84 16.88 29.59 5.58
C ALA A 84 16.30 31.01 5.74
#